data_AF-A0A0F0CP88-F1
#
_entry.id   AF-A0A0F0CP88-F1
#
_cell.length_a   1.000
_cell.length_b   1.000
_cell.length_c   1.000
_cell.angle_alpha   90.00
_cell.angle_beta   90.00
_cell.angle_gamma   90.00
#
_symmetry.space_group_name_H-M   'P 1'
#
loop_
_entity.id
_entity.type
_entity.pdbx_description
1 polymer ?
#
loop_
_entity_poly.entity_id
_entity_poly.type
_entity_poly.pdbx_seq_one_letter_code
_entity_poly.pdbx_strand_id
1 'polypeptide(L)' 'MISKAIDIIKKILDKRIYKIFLFGSRARGDFREDSDWDFMVLLNEEITFKEKKCL' A
#
# COMPACT_ATOMS: atom_id res chain seq x y z
N MET A 1 5.35 10.68 7.32
CA MET A 1 4.48 9.55 7.70
C MET A 1 4.19 8.65 6.51
N ILE A 2 3.65 9.20 5.42
CA ILE A 2 3.39 8.47 4.15
C ILE A 2 4.64 7.78 3.60
N SER A 3 5.78 8.50 3.57
CA SER A 3 7.06 7.94 3.12
C SER A 3 7.46 6.67 3.89
N LYS A 4 7.31 6.69 5.21
CA LYS A 4 7.56 5.51 6.06
C LYS A 4 6.67 4.33 5.71
N ALA A 5 5.38 4.57 5.41
CA ALA A 5 4.47 3.51 4.98
C ALA A 5 4.92 2.89 3.64
N ILE A 6 5.30 3.72 2.67
CA ILE A 6 5.83 3.26 1.38
C ILE A 6 7.13 2.47 1.58
N ASP A 7 8.01 2.92 2.47
CA ASP A 7 9.28 2.22 2.76
C ASP A 7 9.04 0.85 3.38
N ILE A 8 8.08 0.73 4.30
CA ILE A 8 7.68 -0.57 4.89
C ILE A 8 7.11 -1.48 3.82
N ILE A 9 6.19 -0.98 2.98
CA ILE A 9 5.61 -1.75 1.87
C ILE A 9 6.71 -2.28 0.95
N LYS A 10 7.66 -1.41 0.57
CA LYS A 10 8.83 -1.78 -0.25
C LYS A 10 9.72 -2.80 0.44
N LYS A 11 9.95 -2.68 1.75
CA LYS A 11 10.80 -3.63 2.49
C LYS A 11 10.19 -5.02 2.57
N ILE A 12 8.87 -5.11 2.70
CA ILE A 12 8.14 -6.39 2.87
C ILE A 12 7.93 -7.09 1.51
N LEU A 13 7.55 -6.32 0.49
CA LEU A 13 7.13 -6.88 -0.80
C LEU A 13 8.21 -6.77 -1.88
N ASP A 14 9.15 -5.84 -1.75
CA ASP A 14 10.35 -5.69 -2.59
C ASP A 14 10.05 -5.78 -4.10
N LYS A 15 10.79 -6.61 -4.85
CA LYS A 15 10.67 -6.79 -6.32
C LYS A 15 9.30 -7.32 -6.77
N ARG A 16 8.45 -7.74 -5.85
CA ARG A 16 7.09 -8.22 -6.15
C ARG A 16 6.14 -7.08 -6.45
N ILE A 17 6.47 -5.85 -6.05
CA ILE A 17 5.64 -4.67 -6.31
C ILE A 17 5.74 -4.30 -7.80
N TYR A 18 4.60 -4.32 -8.49
CA TYR A 18 4.46 -3.74 -9.82
C TYR A 18 4.17 -2.24 -9.71
N LYS A 19 3.18 -1.85 -8.89
CA LYS A 19 2.78 -0.45 -8.74
C LYS A 19 2.10 -0.20 -7.40
N ILE A 20 2.26 1.00 -6.86
CA ILE A 20 1.53 1.48 -5.67
C ILE A 20 0.66 2.66 -6.11
N PHE A 21 -0.62 2.61 -5.76
CA PHE A 21 -1.57 3.70 -5.98
C PHE A 21 -2.05 4.23 -4.63
N LEU A 22 -2.14 5.56 -4.53
CA LEU A 22 -2.97 6.19 -3.51
C LEU A 22 -4.39 6.25 -4.04
N PHE A 23 -5.36 5.83 -3.23
CA PHE A 23 -6.77 5.98 -3.54
C PHE A 23 -7.51 6.59 -2.34
N GLY A 24 -8.85 6.60 -2.39
CA GLY A 24 -9.65 7.13 -1.31
C GLY A 24 -9.67 8.67 -1.28
N SER A 25 -10.08 9.23 -0.14
CA SER A 25 -10.37 10.67 -0.01
C SER A 25 -9.14 11.54 -0.23
N ARG A 26 -7.96 11.05 0.15
CA ARG A 26 -6.70 11.77 -0.05
C ARG A 26 -6.26 11.85 -1.49
N ALA A 27 -6.58 10.84 -2.30
CA ALA A 27 -6.35 10.90 -3.74
C ALA A 27 -7.34 11.84 -4.44
N ARG A 28 -8.59 11.92 -3.97
CA ARG A 28 -9.62 12.81 -4.54
C ARG A 28 -9.49 14.27 -4.09
N GLY A 29 -8.84 14.51 -2.96
CA GLY A 29 -8.70 15.84 -2.37
C GLY A 29 -9.86 16.27 -1.46
N ASP A 30 -10.79 15.37 -1.16
CA ASP A 30 -11.96 15.59 -0.28
C ASP A 30 -11.74 15.01 1.14
N PHE A 31 -10.48 14.90 1.56
CA PHE A 31 -10.12 14.32 2.86
C PHE A 31 -10.28 15.30 4.03
N ARG A 32 -10.57 14.73 5.20
CA ARG A 32 -10.52 15.42 6.50
C ARG A 32 -9.18 15.16 7.17
N GLU A 33 -8.81 15.98 8.14
CA GLU A 33 -7.53 15.84 8.86
C GLU A 33 -7.31 14.44 9.44
N ASP A 34 -8.40 13.84 9.94
CA ASP A 34 -8.48 12.49 10.54
C ASP A 34 -8.73 11.36 9.54
N SER A 35 -8.78 11.63 8.23
CA SER A 35 -8.98 10.58 7.23
C SER A 35 -7.85 9.55 7.25
N ASP A 36 -8.06 8.40 6.60
CA ASP A 36 -7.05 7.34 6.42
C ASP A 36 -6.29 7.46 5.09
N TRP A 37 -5.10 6.85 5.05
CA TRP A 37 -4.27 6.79 3.84
C TRP A 37 -4.46 5.43 3.16
N ASP A 38 -5.31 5.40 2.14
CA ASP A 38 -5.65 4.17 1.42
C ASP A 38 -4.65 3.87 0.29
N PHE A 39 -3.96 2.74 0.36
CA PHE A 39 -3.01 2.30 -0.67
C PHE A 39 -3.44 1.01 -1.33
N MET A 40 -3.37 0.97 -2.65
CA MET A 40 -3.52 -0.25 -3.44
C MET A 40 -2.16 -0.63 -4.02
N VAL A 41 -1.68 -1.83 -3.67
CA VAL A 41 -0.41 -2.37 -4.15
C VAL A 41 -0.70 -3.48 -5.16
N LEU A 42 -0.32 -3.24 -6.41
CA LEU A 42 -0.39 -4.23 -7.48
C LEU A 42 0.93 -4.99 -7.51
N LEU A 43 0.85 -6.32 -7.62
CA LEU A 43 1.99 -7.22 -7.57
C LEU A 43 2.23 -7.91 -8.90
N ASN A 44 3.48 -8.29 -9.16
CA ASN A 44 3.89 -9.06 -10.33
C ASN A 44 3.54 -10.56 -10.21
N GLU A 45 3.20 -11.01 -9.01
CA GLU A 45 2.90 -12.42 -8.70
C GLU A 45 1.80 -12.53 -7.66
N GLU A 46 1.15 -13.69 -7.61
CA GLU A 46 0.16 -14.00 -6.59
C GLU A 46 0.82 -14.24 -5.23
N ILE A 47 0.19 -13.74 -4.16
CA ILE A 47 0.58 -14.03 -2.79
C ILE A 47 -0.39 -15.06 -2.22
N THR A 48 0.13 -16.12 -1.64
CA THR A 48 -0.69 -17.13 -0.98
C THR A 48 -1.31 -16.58 0.31
N PHE A 49 -2.45 -17.13 0.71
CA PHE A 49 -3.10 -16.73 1.97
C PHE A 49 -2.18 -16.88 3.20
N LYS A 50 -1.33 -17.91 3.20
CA LYS A 50 -0.36 -18.16 4.27
C LYS A 50 0.67 -17.04 4.37
N GLU A 51 1.22 -16.61 3.24
CA GLU A 51 2.14 -15.47 3.19
C GLU A 51 1.45 -14.21 3.67
N LYS A 52 0.24 -13.92 3.18
CA LYS A 52 -0.53 -12.72 3.58
C LYS A 52 -0.76 -12.61 5.09
N LYS A 53 -0.91 -13.74 5.79
CA LYS A 53 -1.11 -13.77 7.24
C LYS A 53 0.19 -13.52 8.05
N CYS A 54 1.35 -13.71 7.43
CA CYS A 54 2.66 -13.56 8.04
C CYS A 54 3.40 -12.28 7.63
N LEU A 55 2.83 -11.47 6.74
CA LEU A 55 3.27 -10.10 6.44
C LEU A 55 2.79 -9.13 7.52
#